data_AF-A0A7X3U0M7-F1
#
_entry.id   AF-A0A7X3U0M7-F1
#
_cell.length_a   1.000
_cell.length_b   1.000
_cell.length_c   1.000
_cell.angle_alpha   90.00
_cell.angle_beta   90.00
_cell.angle_gamma   90.00
#
_symmetry.space_group_name_H-M   'P 1'
#
loop_
_entity.id
_entity.type
_entity.pdbx_description
1 polymer ?
#
loop_
_entity_poly.entity_id
_entity_poly.type
_entity_poly.pdbx_seq_one_letter_code
_entity_poly.pdbx_strand_id
1 'polypeptide(L)' 'MKRAFAADELQPETFAFDEETLASARRVVARYPPGHRQSAVIPVLDLAQRAHGGWLPKAAVRTVA' A
#
# COMPACT_ATOMS: atom_id res chain seq x y z
N MET A 1 -15.08 16.47 11.79
CA MET A 1 -15.25 15.39 10.79
C MET A 1 -14.45 14.18 11.27
N LYS A 2 -15.10 13.11 11.73
CA LYS A 2 -14.40 11.93 12.27
C LYS A 2 -13.87 11.12 11.09
N ARG A 3 -12.57 11.21 10.82
CA ARG A 3 -11.90 10.37 9.82
C ARG A 3 -11.81 8.96 10.41
N ALA A 4 -12.68 8.06 9.94
CA ALA A 4 -12.68 6.66 10.33
C ALA A 4 -12.41 5.80 9.10
N PHE A 5 -11.82 4.63 9.31
CA PHE A 5 -11.76 3.61 8.26
C PHE A 5 -13.18 3.16 7.89
N ALA A 6 -13.33 2.61 6.68
CA ALA A 6 -14.54 1.89 6.30
C ALA A 6 -14.82 0.78 7.33
N ALA A 7 -16.10 0.49 7.54
CA ALA A 7 -16.58 -0.55 8.45
C ALA A 7 -15.92 -1.90 8.14
N ASP A 8 -15.78 -2.76 9.16
CA ASP A 8 -14.97 -3.98 9.04
C ASP A 8 -15.56 -4.97 8.02
N GLU A 9 -16.87 -4.94 7.81
CA GLU A 9 -17.58 -5.77 6.82
C GLU A 9 -17.23 -5.40 5.37
N LEU A 10 -16.72 -4.18 5.16
CA LEU A 10 -16.27 -3.70 3.85
C LEU A 10 -14.76 -3.91 3.65
N GLN A 11 -14.01 -4.26 4.69
CA GLN A 11 -12.56 -4.46 4.61
C GLN A 11 -12.25 -5.85 4.01
N PRO A 12 -11.48 -5.94 2.91
CA PRO A 12 -10.99 -7.23 2.45
C PRO A 12 -10.07 -7.85 3.50
N GLU A 13 -10.20 -9.16 3.70
CA GLU A 13 -9.36 -9.91 4.64
C GLU A 13 -7.88 -9.92 4.19
N THR A 14 -7.65 -9.99 2.88
CA THR A 14 -6.32 -10.09 2.27
C THR A 14 -6.10 -9.04 1.19
N PHE A 15 -4.84 -8.64 1.03
CA PHE A 15 -4.41 -7.78 -0.06
C PHE A 15 -3.06 -8.26 -0.60
N ALA A 16 -2.97 -8.40 -1.92
CA ALA A 16 -1.73 -8.68 -2.62
C ALA A 16 -1.62 -7.76 -3.83
N PHE A 17 -0.40 -7.29 -4.10
CA PHE A 17 -0.10 -6.63 -5.37
C PHE A 17 -0.15 -7.64 -6.50
N ASP A 18 -0.67 -7.23 -7.65
CA ASP A 18 -0.40 -7.92 -8.90
C ASP A 18 1.08 -7.79 -9.29
N GLU A 19 1.49 -8.53 -10.30
CA GLU A 19 2.89 -8.60 -10.72
C GLU A 19 3.43 -7.23 -11.18
N GLU A 20 2.61 -6.45 -11.89
CA GLU A 20 2.99 -5.13 -12.41
C GLU A 20 3.18 -4.11 -11.28
N THR A 21 2.23 -4.04 -10.35
CA THR A 21 2.28 -3.12 -9.20
C THR A 21 3.39 -3.53 -8.26
N LEU A 22 3.63 -4.84 -8.07
CA LEU A 22 4.74 -5.33 -7.27
C LEU A 22 6.09 -4.94 -7.88
N ALA A 23 6.26 -5.05 -9.19
CA ALA A 23 7.47 -4.60 -9.87
C ALA A 23 7.67 -3.08 -9.70
N SER A 24 6.60 -2.30 -9.79
CA SER A 24 6.63 -0.85 -9.56
C SER A 24 6.99 -0.49 -8.12
N ALA A 25 6.42 -1.19 -7.13
CA ALA A 25 6.75 -1.01 -5.72
C ALA A 25 8.23 -1.33 -5.44
N ARG A 26 8.77 -2.40 -6.04
CA ARG A 26 10.20 -2.73 -5.94
C ARG A 26 11.09 -1.63 -6.52
N ARG A 27 10.72 -1.06 -7.67
CA ARG A 27 11.44 0.07 -8.29
C ARG A 27 11.40 1.31 -7.40
N VAL A 28 10.28 1.59 -6.75
CA VAL A 28 10.14 2.70 -5.80
C VAL A 28 11.04 2.51 -4.58
N VAL A 29 11.02 1.32 -3.96
CA VAL A 29 11.87 1.00 -2.81
C VAL A 29 13.36 1.13 -3.16
N ALA A 30 13.75 0.71 -4.37
CA ALA A 30 15.13 0.79 -4.85
C ALA A 30 15.67 2.24 -5.02
N ARG A 31 14.80 3.26 -5.05
CA ARG A 31 15.24 4.66 -5.09
C ARG A 31 15.84 5.13 -3.77
N TYR A 32 15.55 4.42 -2.68
CA TYR A 32 16.01 4.77 -1.34
C TYR A 32 17.21 3.91 -0.94
N PRO A 33 18.24 4.49 -0.32
CA PRO A 33 19.43 3.73 0.08
C PRO A 33 19.09 2.65 1.11
N PRO A 34 19.94 1.60 1.21
CA PRO A 34 19.84 0.63 2.30
C PRO A 34 19.77 1.34 3.67
N GLY A 35 18.86 0.89 4.54
CA GLY A 35 18.59 1.55 5.83
C GLY A 35 17.53 2.66 5.80
N HIS A 36 17.19 3.19 4.63
CA HIS A 36 16.18 4.27 4.47
C HIS A 36 14.95 3.84 3.67
N ARG A 37 14.69 2.53 3.59
CA ARG A 37 13.53 1.98 2.86
C ARG A 37 12.18 2.42 3.45
N GLN A 38 12.14 2.84 4.72
CA GLN A 38 10.93 3.36 5.35
C GLN A 38 10.39 4.62 4.64
N SER A 39 11.26 5.41 4.00
CA SER A 39 10.83 6.56 3.18
C SER A 39 10.04 6.15 1.94
N ALA A 40 10.12 4.87 1.53
CA ALA A 40 9.33 4.32 0.42
C ALA A 40 7.88 3.99 0.82
N VAL A 41 7.53 4.00 2.11
CA VAL A 41 6.19 3.61 2.57
C VAL A 41 5.09 4.46 1.93
N ILE A 42 5.21 5.79 1.96
CA ILE A 42 4.18 6.67 1.39
C ILE A 42 3.99 6.44 -0.12
N PRO A 43 5.05 6.41 -0.96
CA PRO A 43 4.91 6.07 -2.37
C PRO A 43 4.34 4.66 -2.63
N VAL A 44 4.68 3.66 -1.83
CA VAL A 44 4.14 2.30 -1.99
C VAL A 44 2.67 2.23 -1.58
N LEU A 45 2.25 2.97 -0.55
CA LEU A 45 0.84 3.11 -0.18
C LEU A 45 0.04 3.81 -1.28
N ASP A 46 0.59 4.82 -1.95
CA ASP A 46 -0.05 5.44 -3.13
C ASP A 46 -0.27 4.43 -4.27
N LEU A 47 0.74 3.57 -4.55
CA LEU A 47 0.58 2.48 -5.51
C LEU A 47 -0.53 1.50 -5.11
N ALA A 48 -0.57 1.09 -3.83
CA ALA A 48 -1.61 0.20 -3.31
C ALA A 48 -3.00 0.82 -3.43
N GLN A 49 -3.13 2.12 -3.15
CA GLN A 49 -4.39 2.84 -3.29
C GLN A 49 -4.87 2.87 -4.74
N ARG A 50 -3.96 3.14 -5.70
CA ARG A 50 -4.31 3.17 -7.13
C ARG A 50 -4.69 1.79 -7.66
N ALA A 51 -3.96 0.75 -7.27
CA ALA A 51 -4.25 -0.63 -7.65
C ALA A 51 -5.60 -1.11 -7.12
N HIS A 52 -6.10 -0.51 -6.03
CA HIS A 52 -7.35 -0.89 -5.39
C HIS A 52 -8.47 0.16 -5.59
N GLY A 53 -8.53 0.75 -6.79
CA GLY A 53 -9.64 1.62 -7.20
C GLY A 53 -9.72 2.94 -6.44
N GLY A 54 -8.59 3.44 -5.92
CA GLY A 54 -8.53 4.70 -5.18
C GLY A 54 -8.80 4.57 -3.68
N TRP A 55 -9.02 3.36 -3.18
CA TRP A 55 -9.23 3.08 -1.76
C TRP A 55 -8.06 2.29 -1.16
N LEU A 56 -7.78 2.49 0.13
CA LEU A 56 -6.66 1.86 0.83
C LEU A 56 -7.18 0.99 1.99
N PRO A 57 -7.34 -0.33 1.78
CA PRO A 57 -7.76 -1.27 2.82
C PRO A 57 -6.77 -1.41 3.98
N LYS A 58 -7.27 -1.85 5.14
CA LYS A 58 -6.42 -2.22 6.29
C LYS A 58 -5.42 -3.33 5.92
N ALA A 59 -5.86 -4.33 5.14
CA ALA A 59 -4.97 -5.39 4.66
C ALA A 59 -3.83 -4.84 3.80
N ALA A 60 -4.09 -3.85 2.93
CA ALA A 60 -3.07 -3.23 2.11
C ALA A 60 -2.01 -2.49 2.94
N VAL A 61 -2.45 -1.75 3.97
CA VAL A 61 -1.53 -1.09 4.90
C VAL A 61 -0.62 -2.10 5.61
N ARG A 62 -1.18 -3.24 6.07
CA ARG A 62 -0.40 -4.31 6.70
C ARG A 62 0.60 -4.96 5.73
N THR A 63 0.24 -5.12 4.46
CA THR A 63 1.13 -5.68 3.44
C THR A 63 2.32 -4.76 3.13
N VAL A 64 2.17 -3.44 3.32
CA VAL A 64 3.23 -2.44 3.05
C VAL A 64 4.13 -2.17 4.27
N ALA A 65 3.60 -2.36 5.49
CA ALA A 65 4.32 -2.16 6.76
C ALA A 65 5.44 -3.18 6.97
#